data_AF-A0A2E1EFC8-F1
#
_entry.id   AF-A0A2E1EFC8-F1
#
_cell.length_a   1.000
_cell.length_b   1.000
_cell.length_c   1.000
_cell.angle_alpha   90.00
_cell.angle_beta   90.00
_cell.angle_gamma   90.00
#
_symmetry.space_group_name_H-M   'P 1'
#
loop_
_entity.id
_entity.type
_entity.pdbx_description
1 polymer ?
#
loop_
_entity_poly.entity_id
_entity_poly.type
_entity_poly.pdbx_seq_one_letter_code
_entity_poly.pdbx_strand_id
1 'polypeptide(L)'
;MTPLTSKFEDMTALPAGFEAGNSRKSAIFGVPSGRPEVLLSVHEEIEPLKSVWQALEKFGDCTPFQTYGWVSAWQRHIGTKQGVKPAIVVGWDNEGGALFILPLGIENGVFCHRLSWLGGDLSDYNAPLLSRDFPRYVSPAQFPALWADIRDTLPTHHIVTLSRMPERVGEQANPMMTLGGLRRNASSAHMTMLKEDWTSYYGEKRSSGSKKRDKQKRRKTEELGAVSLVSPEDAESKLRSLDILMEQKAVTFARMGVANLFEKPGYREFYREVTTGEDAEGLVEVNHLAVGDTVAATAWGLNHGGRYHYVLASYDEKAEASRFCPGMILLMELMARATETGKTGFDFTIGDEGYKDQWCEIEIPLFDYVEPSNLVGWLNLGPRVAYLEAKRFIKQTPVLWQGFTRLRAAKGVFAAALTTRA
;
A
#
# COMPACT_ATOMS: atom_id res chain seq x y z
N MET A 1 -3.46 27.39 -36.37
CA MET A 1 -3.56 27.18 -37.84
C MET A 1 -2.32 27.76 -38.51
N THR A 2 -1.32 26.93 -38.73
CA THR A 2 -0.28 27.07 -39.76
C THR A 2 0.17 25.64 -40.09
N PRO A 3 0.31 25.23 -41.37
CA PRO A 3 0.19 23.83 -41.75
C PRO A 3 1.52 23.09 -41.80
N LEU A 4 1.45 21.80 -41.47
CA LEU A 4 2.43 20.77 -41.78
C LEU A 4 2.59 20.61 -43.29
N THR A 5 3.83 20.59 -43.77
CA THR A 5 4.19 20.20 -45.14
C THR A 5 5.32 19.19 -45.12
N SER A 6 5.03 17.94 -45.45
CA SER A 6 5.76 17.21 -46.50
C SER A 6 5.00 15.92 -46.84
N LYS A 7 4.70 15.80 -48.14
CA LYS A 7 3.94 14.75 -48.80
C LYS A 7 4.71 13.42 -48.84
N PHE A 8 3.99 12.31 -48.79
CA PHE A 8 4.33 11.08 -49.49
C PHE A 8 3.11 10.66 -50.32
N GLU A 9 3.25 10.71 -51.64
CA GLU A 9 2.28 10.23 -52.62
C GLU A 9 2.59 8.75 -52.97
N ASP A 10 1.51 7.96 -52.91
CA ASP A 10 1.14 6.80 -53.72
C ASP A 10 2.20 5.96 -54.45
N MET A 11 2.26 4.67 -54.10
CA MET A 11 2.49 3.58 -55.06
C MET A 11 1.74 2.30 -54.64
N THR A 12 0.49 2.15 -55.10
CA THR A 12 -0.18 0.85 -55.20
C THR A 12 -0.08 0.31 -56.63
N ALA A 13 0.59 -0.83 -56.82
CA ALA A 13 0.27 -1.83 -57.85
C ALA A 13 0.95 -3.17 -57.53
N LEU A 14 0.14 -4.20 -57.26
CA LEU A 14 0.48 -5.61 -57.01
C LEU A 14 0.96 -6.33 -58.29
N PRO A 15 1.52 -7.56 -58.19
CA PRO A 15 0.62 -8.73 -58.25
C PRO A 15 0.95 -9.84 -57.23
N ALA A 16 -0.10 -10.62 -56.93
CA ALA A 16 -0.11 -11.80 -56.08
C ALA A 16 0.68 -12.98 -56.67
N GLY A 17 1.32 -13.76 -55.79
CA GLY A 17 1.91 -15.06 -56.10
C GLY A 17 2.21 -15.82 -54.81
N PHE A 18 1.40 -16.83 -54.53
CA PHE A 18 1.52 -17.78 -53.42
C PHE A 18 2.67 -18.75 -53.67
N GLU A 19 3.59 -18.96 -52.70
CA GLU A 19 4.21 -20.26 -52.45
C GLU A 19 4.54 -20.43 -50.97
N ALA A 20 4.08 -21.54 -50.39
CA ALA A 20 4.38 -21.98 -49.04
C ALA A 20 5.69 -22.79 -49.05
N GLY A 21 6.63 -22.43 -48.17
CA GLY A 21 7.92 -23.11 -48.03
C GLY A 21 8.50 -22.94 -46.64
N ASN A 22 8.44 -24.01 -45.87
CA ASN A 22 8.82 -24.16 -44.46
C ASN A 22 10.30 -23.84 -44.18
N SER A 23 10.58 -22.95 -43.22
CA SER A 23 11.89 -22.84 -42.55
C SER A 23 11.74 -22.08 -41.23
N ARG A 24 11.45 -22.83 -40.15
CA ARG A 24 11.75 -22.41 -38.79
C ARG A 24 13.26 -22.17 -38.69
N LYS A 25 13.68 -20.91 -38.76
CA LYS A 25 14.93 -20.49 -38.12
C LYS A 25 14.56 -19.89 -36.77
N SER A 26 14.79 -20.69 -35.74
CA SER A 26 14.90 -20.25 -34.36
C SER A 26 15.92 -19.12 -34.28
N ALA A 27 15.46 -17.88 -34.30
CA ALA A 27 16.24 -16.79 -33.75
C ALA A 27 16.14 -16.92 -32.22
N ILE A 28 17.24 -17.35 -31.61
CA ILE A 28 17.48 -17.10 -30.20
C ILE A 28 17.56 -15.58 -30.08
N PHE A 29 16.47 -14.95 -29.67
CA PHE A 29 16.48 -13.53 -29.35
C PHE A 29 17.39 -13.36 -28.14
N GLY A 30 18.64 -12.94 -28.38
CA GLY A 30 19.45 -12.35 -27.33
C GLY A 30 18.63 -11.21 -26.71
N VAL A 31 18.66 -11.11 -25.38
CA VAL A 31 18.01 -10.01 -24.66
C VAL A 31 18.53 -8.70 -25.25
N PRO A 32 17.68 -7.82 -25.80
CA PRO A 32 18.13 -6.55 -26.34
C PRO A 32 18.89 -5.78 -25.24
N SER A 33 20.16 -5.52 -25.48
CA SER A 33 21.04 -4.77 -24.56
C SER A 33 20.93 -3.24 -24.73
N GLY A 34 20.03 -2.78 -25.61
CA GLY A 34 19.75 -1.36 -25.85
C GLY A 34 18.71 -0.77 -24.89
N ARG A 35 18.62 0.55 -24.86
CA ARG A 35 17.55 1.27 -24.13
C ARG A 35 16.17 0.80 -24.61
N PRO A 36 15.17 0.66 -23.72
CA PRO A 36 13.85 0.23 -24.12
C PRO A 36 13.13 1.33 -24.92
N GLU A 37 12.29 0.94 -25.87
CA GLU A 37 11.42 1.85 -26.63
C GLU A 37 10.22 2.25 -25.78
N VAL A 38 10.43 3.19 -24.85
CA VAL A 38 9.39 3.75 -23.99
C VAL A 38 9.44 5.27 -24.09
N LEU A 39 8.32 5.88 -24.47
CA LEU A 39 8.16 7.33 -24.40
C LEU A 39 7.81 7.73 -22.96
N LEU A 40 8.49 8.73 -22.41
CA LEU A 40 8.24 9.23 -21.06
C LEU A 40 7.50 10.55 -21.08
N SER A 41 6.51 10.69 -20.20
CA SER A 41 5.89 11.98 -19.87
C SER A 41 5.88 12.18 -18.36
N VAL A 42 6.12 13.42 -17.92
CA VAL A 42 6.12 13.82 -16.51
C VAL A 42 4.98 14.79 -16.27
N HIS A 43 4.22 14.57 -15.20
CA HIS A 43 3.01 15.33 -14.86
C HIS A 43 3.10 15.86 -13.43
N GLU A 44 2.83 17.15 -13.26
CA GLU A 44 2.81 17.81 -11.94
C GLU A 44 1.40 17.82 -11.31
N GLU A 45 0.40 17.35 -12.05
CA GLU A 45 -1.00 17.25 -11.63
C GLU A 45 -1.53 15.83 -11.81
N ILE A 46 -2.39 15.40 -10.88
CA ILE A 46 -2.94 14.03 -10.86
C ILE A 46 -4.20 13.93 -11.71
N GLU A 47 -5.06 14.94 -11.66
CA GLU A 47 -6.40 14.92 -12.26
C GLU A 47 -6.41 14.61 -13.77
N PRO A 48 -5.52 15.18 -14.60
CA PRO A 48 -5.48 14.86 -16.04
C PRO A 48 -5.17 13.40 -16.35
N LEU A 49 -4.56 12.67 -15.40
CA LEU A 49 -4.19 11.26 -15.57
C LEU A 49 -5.30 10.28 -15.16
N LYS A 50 -6.42 10.75 -14.59
CA LYS A 50 -7.47 9.92 -14.00
C LYS A 50 -7.89 8.74 -14.89
N SER A 51 -8.25 9.00 -16.14
CA SER A 51 -8.71 7.96 -17.06
C SER A 51 -7.64 6.91 -17.38
N VAL A 52 -6.40 7.35 -17.59
CA VAL A 52 -5.26 6.46 -17.89
C VAL A 52 -4.90 5.62 -16.66
N TRP A 53 -4.93 6.26 -15.49
CA TRP A 53 -4.64 5.63 -14.21
C TRP A 53 -5.66 4.53 -13.87
N GLN A 54 -6.95 4.85 -13.95
CA GLN A 54 -8.03 3.90 -13.69
C GLN A 54 -8.04 2.75 -14.71
N ALA A 55 -7.65 2.99 -15.97
CA ALA A 55 -7.48 1.92 -16.95
C ALA A 55 -6.36 0.94 -16.55
N LEU A 56 -5.21 1.46 -16.09
CA LEU A 56 -4.12 0.62 -15.58
C LEU A 56 -4.48 -0.09 -14.28
N GLU A 57 -5.23 0.54 -13.38
CA GLU A 57 -5.72 -0.13 -12.16
C GLU A 57 -6.62 -1.33 -12.49
N LYS A 58 -7.49 -1.17 -13.49
CA LYS A 58 -8.47 -2.18 -13.87
C LYS A 58 -7.85 -3.37 -14.59
N PHE A 59 -6.88 -3.13 -15.47
CA PHE A 59 -6.34 -4.16 -16.37
C PHE A 59 -4.89 -4.56 -16.09
N GLY A 60 -4.15 -3.71 -15.38
CA GLY A 60 -2.77 -3.92 -14.98
C GLY A 60 -2.63 -4.53 -13.59
N ASP A 61 -1.44 -4.38 -13.05
CA ASP A 61 -1.07 -4.80 -11.71
C ASP A 61 -0.64 -3.59 -10.87
N CYS A 62 -1.23 -3.47 -9.68
CA CYS A 62 -0.89 -2.47 -8.68
C CYS A 62 -1.29 -3.00 -7.29
N THR A 63 -0.91 -2.28 -6.23
CA THR A 63 -1.44 -2.51 -4.88
C THR A 63 -2.56 -1.50 -4.59
N PRO A 64 -3.44 -1.72 -3.58
CA PRO A 64 -4.52 -0.77 -3.29
C PRO A 64 -4.02 0.65 -3.00
N PHE A 65 -2.76 0.78 -2.54
CA PHE A 65 -2.12 2.04 -2.17
C PHE A 65 -1.64 2.88 -3.36
N GLN A 66 -1.82 2.37 -4.59
CA GLN A 66 -1.50 3.05 -5.84
C GLN A 66 -2.76 3.37 -6.65
N THR A 67 -3.95 3.04 -6.16
CA THR A 67 -5.22 3.39 -6.82
C THR A 67 -5.37 4.91 -6.92
N TYR A 68 -6.08 5.37 -7.95
CA TYR A 68 -6.34 6.79 -8.17
C TYR A 68 -7.06 7.39 -6.96
N GLY A 69 -8.09 6.72 -6.46
CA GLY A 69 -8.83 7.14 -5.26
C GLY A 69 -7.92 7.31 -4.03
N TRP A 70 -6.95 6.42 -3.84
CA TRP A 70 -5.98 6.54 -2.75
C TRP A 70 -5.02 7.71 -2.94
N VAL A 71 -4.34 7.77 -4.09
CA VAL A 71 -3.25 8.72 -4.32
C VAL A 71 -3.78 10.15 -4.48
N SER A 72 -4.91 10.34 -5.17
CA SER A 72 -5.54 11.65 -5.34
C SER A 72 -6.08 12.21 -4.02
N ALA A 73 -6.78 11.40 -3.22
CA ALA A 73 -7.25 11.80 -1.89
C ALA A 73 -6.08 12.16 -0.96
N TRP A 74 -5.01 11.35 -1.00
CA TRP A 74 -3.80 11.63 -0.20
C TRP A 74 -3.18 12.95 -0.60
N GLN A 75 -3.01 13.21 -1.90
CA GLN A 75 -2.44 14.47 -2.38
C GLN A 75 -3.31 15.66 -1.99
N ARG A 76 -4.63 15.55 -2.14
CA ARG A 76 -5.57 16.63 -1.83
C ARG A 76 -5.54 17.03 -0.36
N HIS A 77 -5.57 16.05 0.54
CA HIS A 77 -5.70 16.32 1.97
C HIS A 77 -4.38 16.42 2.72
N ILE A 78 -3.37 15.67 2.31
CA ILE A 78 -2.10 15.52 3.04
C ILE A 78 -0.95 16.10 2.22
N GLY A 79 -0.74 15.62 1.00
CA GLY A 79 0.41 16.00 0.16
C GLY A 79 0.52 17.50 -0.05
N THR A 80 -0.58 18.16 -0.43
CA THR A 80 -0.66 19.61 -0.62
C THR A 80 -0.33 20.37 0.68
N LYS A 81 -0.87 19.92 1.83
CA LYS A 81 -0.59 20.55 3.14
C LYS A 81 0.86 20.38 3.58
N GLN A 82 1.51 19.29 3.15
CA GLN A 82 2.92 19.01 3.40
C GLN A 82 3.86 19.64 2.35
N GLY A 83 3.31 20.34 1.35
CA GLY A 83 4.10 20.95 0.28
C GLY A 83 4.74 19.93 -0.68
N VAL A 84 4.20 18.71 -0.73
CA VAL A 84 4.61 17.67 -1.67
C VAL A 84 4.07 18.02 -3.05
N LYS A 85 4.96 18.16 -4.02
CA LYS A 85 4.60 18.43 -5.41
C LYS A 85 4.58 17.12 -6.20
N PRO A 86 3.46 16.75 -6.87
CA PRO A 86 3.46 15.57 -7.72
C PRO A 86 4.52 15.70 -8.82
N ALA A 87 5.12 14.56 -9.16
CA ALA A 87 6.06 14.41 -10.27
C ALA A 87 5.83 13.03 -10.90
N ILE A 88 4.62 12.81 -11.37
CA ILE A 88 4.12 11.51 -11.81
C ILE A 88 4.72 11.20 -13.18
N VAL A 89 5.27 10.00 -13.32
CA VAL A 89 5.87 9.56 -14.58
C VAL A 89 4.95 8.53 -15.22
N VAL A 90 4.62 8.74 -16.49
CA VAL A 90 3.93 7.75 -17.32
C VAL A 90 4.85 7.32 -18.44
N GLY A 91 5.04 6.00 -18.57
CA GLY A 91 5.71 5.39 -19.70
C GLY A 91 4.71 4.89 -20.72
N TRP A 92 4.93 5.19 -21.99
CA TRP A 92 4.05 4.85 -23.10
C TRP A 92 4.76 3.94 -24.11
N ASP A 93 4.01 3.05 -24.74
CA ASP A 93 4.44 2.40 -25.97
C ASP A 93 4.30 3.33 -27.19
N ASN A 94 4.77 2.87 -28.35
CA ASN A 94 4.72 3.63 -29.60
C ASN A 94 3.30 3.81 -30.17
N GLU A 95 2.29 3.10 -29.63
CA GLU A 95 0.89 3.17 -30.03
C GLU A 95 0.06 4.07 -29.10
N GLY A 96 0.67 4.61 -28.03
CA GLY A 96 0.02 5.46 -27.03
C GLY A 96 -0.62 4.70 -25.88
N GLY A 97 -0.34 3.40 -25.74
CA GLY A 97 -0.71 2.59 -24.58
C GLY A 97 0.17 2.89 -23.37
N ALA A 98 -0.45 3.14 -22.21
CA ALA A 98 0.30 3.34 -20.97
C ALA A 98 0.87 2.00 -20.47
N LEU A 99 2.19 1.93 -20.32
CA LEU A 99 2.92 0.75 -19.86
C LEU A 99 3.09 0.74 -18.34
N PHE A 100 3.29 1.91 -17.74
CA PHE A 100 3.37 2.06 -16.30
C PHE A 100 3.05 3.48 -15.85
N ILE A 101 2.70 3.61 -14.57
CA ILE A 101 2.67 4.88 -13.84
C ILE A 101 3.56 4.76 -12.60
N LEU A 102 4.44 5.73 -12.39
CA LEU A 102 5.17 5.92 -11.14
C LEU A 102 4.55 7.08 -10.37
N PRO A 103 3.77 6.81 -9.30
CA PRO A 103 3.18 7.86 -8.47
C PRO A 103 4.24 8.49 -7.57
N LEU A 104 5.05 9.39 -8.14
CA LEU A 104 6.16 10.05 -7.43
C LEU A 104 5.81 11.49 -7.07
N GLY A 105 6.49 12.00 -6.05
CA GLY A 105 6.40 13.38 -5.59
C GLY A 105 7.72 13.92 -5.08
N ILE A 106 7.85 15.25 -5.12
CA ILE A 106 8.97 16.00 -4.59
C ILE A 106 8.59 16.58 -3.24
N GLU A 107 9.23 16.07 -2.20
CA GLU A 107 9.18 16.62 -0.85
C GLU A 107 10.27 17.67 -0.68
N ASN A 108 9.87 18.93 -0.60
CA ASN A 108 10.81 20.04 -0.47
C ASN A 108 11.29 20.19 0.98
N GLY A 109 12.56 19.89 1.23
CA GLY A 109 13.26 20.33 2.43
C GLY A 109 14.01 21.64 2.21
N VAL A 110 14.42 22.28 3.30
CA VAL A 110 15.14 23.59 3.29
C VAL A 110 16.45 23.53 2.49
N PHE A 111 17.16 22.40 2.54
CA PHE A 111 18.45 22.22 1.84
C PHE A 111 18.51 20.97 0.96
N CYS A 112 17.46 20.15 0.96
CA CYS A 112 17.46 18.87 0.26
C CYS A 112 16.03 18.55 -0.18
N HIS A 113 15.87 18.25 -1.45
CA HIS A 113 14.58 17.89 -2.06
C HIS A 113 14.62 16.39 -2.30
N ARG A 114 13.59 15.70 -1.80
CA ARG A 114 13.51 14.25 -1.86
C ARG A 114 12.46 13.84 -2.88
N LEU A 115 12.84 12.97 -3.80
CA LEU A 115 11.90 12.23 -4.64
C LEU A 115 11.42 10.99 -3.86
N SER A 116 10.11 10.86 -3.68
CA SER A 116 9.48 9.76 -2.95
C SER A 116 8.18 9.31 -3.59
N TRP A 117 7.60 8.21 -3.12
CA TRP A 117 6.27 7.76 -3.52
C TRP A 117 5.19 8.68 -2.92
N LEU A 118 4.19 9.04 -3.74
CA LEU A 118 2.94 9.61 -3.24
C LEU A 118 2.18 8.57 -2.40
N GLY A 119 1.43 9.04 -1.40
CA GLY A 119 0.81 8.19 -0.37
C GLY A 119 1.62 8.14 0.93
N GLY A 120 2.93 8.42 0.85
CA GLY A 120 3.80 8.62 2.01
C GLY A 120 3.75 7.48 3.02
N ASP A 121 3.63 7.83 4.29
CA ASP A 121 3.63 6.85 5.39
C ASP A 121 2.33 6.05 5.53
N LEU A 122 1.25 6.40 4.82
CA LEU A 122 -0.03 5.69 4.87
C LEU A 122 -0.08 4.48 3.94
N SER A 123 0.82 4.42 2.95
CA SER A 123 0.94 3.27 2.04
C SER A 123 1.80 2.19 2.66
N ASP A 124 1.22 1.01 2.90
CA ASP A 124 1.97 -0.14 3.41
C ASP A 124 2.78 -0.84 2.30
N TYR A 125 2.33 -0.72 1.05
CA TYR A 125 3.09 -1.13 -0.12
C TYR A 125 3.25 0.03 -1.08
N ASN A 126 4.47 0.29 -1.53
CA ASN A 126 4.73 1.25 -2.60
C ASN A 126 5.27 0.54 -3.83
N ALA A 127 4.69 0.84 -4.98
CA ALA A 127 5.05 0.21 -6.23
C ALA A 127 4.68 1.13 -7.42
N PRO A 128 5.18 0.83 -8.62
CA PRO A 128 4.56 1.27 -9.87
C PRO A 128 3.15 0.68 -10.03
N LEU A 129 2.33 1.32 -10.88
CA LEU A 129 1.26 0.63 -11.60
C LEU A 129 1.85 0.09 -12.90
N LEU A 130 1.58 -1.16 -13.24
CA LEU A 130 2.16 -1.83 -14.40
C LEU A 130 1.07 -2.37 -15.32
N SER A 131 1.15 -2.07 -16.61
CA SER A 131 0.41 -2.85 -17.61
C SER A 131 0.89 -4.30 -17.58
N ARG A 132 0.00 -5.26 -17.89
CA ARG A 132 0.38 -6.68 -18.04
C ARG A 132 1.34 -6.93 -19.19
N ASP A 133 1.37 -6.00 -20.15
CA ASP A 133 2.28 -6.06 -21.30
C ASP A 133 3.64 -5.45 -21.00
N PHE A 134 3.84 -4.78 -19.86
CA PHE A 134 5.11 -4.13 -19.49
C PHE A 134 6.36 -5.01 -19.72
N PRO A 135 6.39 -6.30 -19.34
CA PRO A 135 7.57 -7.15 -19.52
C PRO A 135 7.90 -7.45 -20.99
N ARG A 136 6.97 -7.19 -21.92
CA ARG A 136 7.21 -7.30 -23.37
C ARG A 136 8.03 -6.14 -23.91
N TYR A 137 7.94 -4.97 -23.27
CA TYR A 137 8.61 -3.73 -23.68
C TYR A 137 9.90 -3.47 -22.91
N VAL A 138 9.93 -3.83 -21.62
CA VAL A 138 11.07 -3.55 -20.75
C VAL A 138 11.50 -4.84 -20.06
N SER A 139 12.65 -5.37 -20.45
CA SER A 139 13.26 -6.49 -19.74
C SER A 139 13.87 -6.02 -18.39
N PRO A 140 14.04 -6.94 -17.42
CA PRO A 140 14.68 -6.60 -16.15
C PRO A 140 16.07 -5.96 -16.29
N ALA A 141 16.83 -6.34 -17.32
CA ALA A 141 18.17 -5.78 -17.57
C ALA A 141 18.13 -4.34 -18.14
N GLN A 142 17.02 -3.95 -18.76
CA GLN A 142 16.84 -2.60 -19.35
C GLN A 142 16.30 -1.59 -18.35
N PHE A 143 15.58 -2.05 -17.32
CA PHE A 143 14.94 -1.15 -16.37
C PHE A 143 15.90 -0.18 -15.65
N PRO A 144 17.13 -0.57 -15.24
CA PRO A 144 18.06 0.38 -14.63
C PRO A 144 18.42 1.56 -15.55
N ALA A 145 18.53 1.33 -16.86
CA ALA A 145 18.78 2.38 -17.83
C ALA A 145 17.54 3.28 -18.01
N LEU A 146 16.34 2.68 -18.08
CA LEU A 146 15.08 3.43 -18.10
C LEU A 146 14.90 4.29 -16.84
N TRP A 147 15.26 3.76 -15.67
CA TRP A 147 15.21 4.49 -14.41
C TRP A 147 16.16 5.70 -14.41
N ALA A 148 17.35 5.58 -15.01
CA ALA A 148 18.23 6.73 -15.20
C ALA A 148 17.58 7.81 -16.08
N ASP A 149 17.00 7.42 -17.23
CA ASP A 149 16.29 8.35 -18.12
C ASP A 149 15.10 9.01 -17.41
N ILE A 150 14.33 8.26 -16.61
CA ILE A 150 13.23 8.79 -15.80
C ILE A 150 13.74 9.87 -14.84
N ARG A 151 14.83 9.62 -14.11
CA ARG A 151 15.39 10.59 -13.17
C ARG A 151 15.87 11.86 -13.85
N ASP A 152 16.42 11.76 -15.05
CA ASP A 152 16.89 12.91 -15.83
C ASP A 152 15.72 13.76 -16.35
N THR A 153 14.54 13.18 -16.55
CA THR A 153 13.31 13.91 -16.93
C THR A 153 12.57 14.57 -15.77
N LEU A 154 12.82 14.11 -14.53
CA LEU A 154 12.10 14.58 -13.35
C LEU A 154 12.57 15.97 -12.90
N PRO A 155 11.71 16.75 -12.20
CA PRO A 155 12.13 18.00 -11.57
C PRO A 155 13.36 17.81 -10.68
N THR A 156 14.13 18.89 -10.50
CA THR A 156 15.36 18.85 -9.70
C THR A 156 15.10 18.29 -8.30
N HIS A 157 15.81 17.21 -8.01
CA HIS A 157 15.80 16.55 -6.71
C HIS A 157 17.24 16.21 -6.32
N HIS A 158 17.47 16.10 -5.02
CA HIS A 158 18.79 15.89 -4.47
C HIS A 158 18.99 14.43 -4.07
N ILE A 159 17.93 13.78 -3.58
CA ILE A 159 17.97 12.39 -3.15
C ILE A 159 16.69 11.66 -3.55
N VAL A 160 16.83 10.43 -4.02
CA VAL A 160 15.73 9.49 -4.21
C VAL A 160 15.57 8.70 -2.92
N THR A 161 14.35 8.55 -2.43
CA THR A 161 14.03 7.71 -1.28
C THR A 161 12.70 7.02 -1.51
N LEU A 162 12.78 5.77 -1.96
CA LEU A 162 11.64 4.91 -2.24
C LEU A 162 11.63 3.81 -1.18
N SER A 163 10.51 3.59 -0.51
CA SER A 163 10.46 2.67 0.63
C SER A 163 9.27 1.73 0.56
N ARG A 164 9.34 0.61 1.28
CA ARG A 164 8.23 -0.36 1.41
C ARG A 164 7.82 -0.98 0.07
N MET A 165 8.80 -1.24 -0.79
CA MET A 165 8.55 -1.85 -2.09
C MET A 165 8.52 -3.38 -1.97
N PRO A 166 7.41 -4.05 -2.35
CA PRO A 166 7.38 -5.51 -2.42
C PRO A 166 8.17 -6.01 -3.64
N GLU A 167 8.59 -7.27 -3.62
CA GLU A 167 9.29 -7.91 -4.76
C GLU A 167 8.39 -8.09 -5.99
N ARG A 168 7.08 -8.15 -5.77
CA ARG A 168 6.06 -8.32 -6.82
C ARG A 168 5.00 -7.24 -6.74
N VAL A 169 4.47 -6.86 -7.90
CA VAL A 169 3.30 -6.00 -8.05
C VAL A 169 2.23 -6.86 -8.73
N GLY A 170 1.18 -7.21 -7.99
CA GLY A 170 0.19 -8.19 -8.46
C GLY A 170 0.89 -9.47 -8.94
N GLU A 171 0.67 -9.82 -10.20
CA GLU A 171 1.27 -11.00 -10.82
C GLU A 171 2.62 -10.78 -11.51
N GLN A 172 3.19 -9.58 -11.43
CA GLN A 172 4.44 -9.23 -12.09
C GLN A 172 5.59 -9.02 -11.09
N ALA A 173 6.82 -9.25 -11.54
CA ALA A 173 8.00 -8.84 -10.78
C ALA A 173 8.06 -7.31 -10.72
N ASN A 174 8.35 -6.75 -9.55
CA ASN A 174 8.50 -5.31 -9.40
C ASN A 174 9.81 -4.86 -10.09
N PRO A 175 9.76 -4.02 -11.14
CA PRO A 175 10.96 -3.65 -11.89
C PRO A 175 11.97 -2.86 -11.04
N MET A 176 11.51 -2.20 -9.98
CA MET A 176 12.37 -1.50 -9.02
C MET A 176 13.36 -2.45 -8.33
N MET A 177 13.09 -3.76 -8.31
CA MET A 177 13.97 -4.77 -7.71
C MET A 177 15.26 -5.02 -8.52
N THR A 178 15.36 -4.46 -9.72
CA THR A 178 16.55 -4.56 -10.57
C THR A 178 17.58 -3.47 -10.27
N LEU A 179 17.21 -2.47 -9.45
CA LEU A 179 18.10 -1.37 -9.09
C LEU A 179 19.17 -1.82 -8.08
N GLY A 180 20.41 -1.38 -8.30
CA GLY A 180 21.52 -1.65 -7.37
C GLY A 180 21.37 -0.86 -6.07
N GLY A 181 21.71 -1.46 -4.93
CA GLY A 181 21.70 -0.78 -3.63
C GLY A 181 20.38 -0.84 -2.85
N LEU A 182 19.47 -1.72 -3.24
CA LEU A 182 18.27 -2.06 -2.46
C LEU A 182 18.63 -2.61 -1.08
N ARG A 183 17.83 -2.23 -0.09
CA ARG A 183 17.98 -2.66 1.30
C ARG A 183 16.66 -3.26 1.78
N ARG A 184 16.70 -4.39 2.48
CA ARG A 184 15.50 -4.92 3.13
C ARG A 184 15.01 -3.91 4.18
N ASN A 185 13.73 -3.58 4.15
CA ASN A 185 13.07 -2.71 5.09
C ASN A 185 13.13 -3.30 6.51
N ALA A 186 13.03 -2.43 7.51
CA ALA A 186 13.01 -2.84 8.91
C ALA A 186 11.78 -3.65 9.32
N SER A 187 10.70 -3.57 8.55
CA SER A 187 9.46 -4.30 8.75
C SER A 187 9.12 -5.08 7.49
N SER A 188 8.53 -6.25 7.70
CA SER A 188 7.90 -7.03 6.64
C SER A 188 6.39 -6.86 6.74
N ALA A 189 5.69 -7.33 5.70
CA ALA A 189 4.26 -7.53 5.78
C ALA A 189 3.93 -9.02 5.84
N HIS A 190 2.71 -9.33 6.26
CA HIS A 190 2.30 -10.70 6.55
C HIS A 190 0.95 -10.98 5.92
N MET A 191 0.79 -12.16 5.34
CA MET A 191 -0.47 -12.57 4.73
C MET A 191 -0.73 -14.06 4.93
N THR A 192 -1.95 -14.46 4.61
CA THR A 192 -2.35 -15.86 4.55
C THR A 192 -3.22 -16.11 3.33
N MET A 193 -3.08 -17.30 2.74
CA MET A 193 -3.97 -17.76 1.68
C MET A 193 -5.22 -18.40 2.30
N LEU A 194 -6.38 -17.87 1.92
CA LEU A 194 -7.66 -18.40 2.38
C LEU A 194 -7.98 -19.72 1.65
N LYS A 195 -8.77 -20.56 2.30
CA LYS A 195 -9.36 -21.76 1.67
C LYS A 195 -10.76 -21.46 1.15
N GLU A 196 -11.35 -22.44 0.46
CA GLU A 196 -12.71 -22.38 -0.09
C GLU A 196 -13.77 -22.01 0.96
N ASP A 197 -13.61 -22.47 2.20
CA ASP A 197 -14.53 -22.16 3.29
C ASP A 197 -13.83 -21.91 4.63
N TRP A 198 -14.49 -21.09 5.46
CA TRP A 198 -14.01 -20.73 6.79
C TRP A 198 -13.81 -21.94 7.71
N THR A 199 -14.70 -22.94 7.68
CA THR A 199 -14.65 -24.09 8.59
C THR A 199 -13.40 -24.92 8.33
N SER A 200 -13.07 -25.17 7.06
CA SER A 200 -11.85 -25.85 6.65
C SER A 200 -10.60 -25.04 6.96
N TYR A 201 -10.61 -23.73 6.65
CA TYR A 201 -9.50 -22.82 6.94
C TYR A 201 -9.20 -22.75 8.45
N TYR A 202 -10.21 -22.43 9.27
CA TYR A 202 -10.13 -22.36 10.73
C TYR A 202 -9.80 -23.74 11.34
N GLY A 203 -10.33 -24.80 10.74
CA GLY A 203 -10.06 -26.19 11.07
C GLY A 203 -8.58 -26.54 11.06
N GLU A 204 -7.88 -26.15 10.00
CA GLU A 204 -6.46 -26.39 9.83
C GLU A 204 -5.60 -25.40 10.63
N LYS A 205 -5.90 -24.11 10.55
CA LYS A 205 -5.06 -23.06 11.13
C LYS A 205 -5.06 -23.03 12.66
N ARG A 206 -6.15 -23.45 13.30
CA ARG A 206 -6.31 -23.32 14.75
C ARG A 206 -6.23 -24.66 15.46
N SER A 207 -5.30 -24.76 16.41
CA SER A 207 -5.21 -25.92 17.32
C SER A 207 -6.48 -26.06 18.18
N SER A 208 -6.75 -27.28 18.67
CA SER A 208 -7.92 -27.56 19.52
C SER A 208 -7.99 -26.65 20.76
N GLY A 209 -6.85 -26.38 21.40
CA GLY A 209 -6.74 -25.47 22.54
C GLY A 209 -7.07 -24.02 22.17
N SER A 210 -6.59 -23.54 21.02
CA SER A 210 -6.95 -22.21 20.51
C SER A 210 -8.44 -22.11 20.19
N LYS A 211 -9.02 -23.12 19.54
CA LYS A 211 -10.45 -23.18 19.26
C LYS A 211 -11.31 -23.11 20.51
N LYS A 212 -10.91 -23.82 21.58
CA LYS A 212 -11.59 -23.76 22.88
C LYS A 212 -11.56 -22.34 23.47
N ARG A 213 -10.41 -21.66 23.40
CA ARG A 213 -10.26 -20.27 23.88
C ARG A 213 -11.08 -19.29 23.06
N ASP A 214 -11.10 -19.43 21.74
CA ASP A 214 -11.88 -18.58 20.84
C ASP A 214 -13.38 -18.68 21.14
N LYS A 215 -13.89 -19.91 21.22
CA LYS A 215 -15.29 -20.17 21.61
C LYS A 215 -15.62 -19.62 22.99
N GLN A 216 -14.71 -19.77 23.97
CA GLN A 216 -14.91 -19.24 25.31
C GLN A 216 -14.96 -17.71 25.32
N LYS A 217 -14.08 -17.03 24.57
CA LYS A 217 -14.07 -15.56 24.42
C LYS A 217 -15.36 -15.07 23.79
N ARG A 218 -15.80 -15.70 22.69
CA ARG A 218 -17.06 -15.37 22.02
C ARG A 218 -18.25 -15.53 22.96
N ARG A 219 -18.39 -16.70 23.61
CA ARG A 219 -19.47 -16.98 24.58
C ARG A 219 -19.53 -15.96 25.73
N LYS A 220 -18.38 -15.58 26.30
CA LYS A 220 -18.33 -14.57 27.37
C LYS A 220 -18.67 -13.16 26.87
N THR A 221 -18.39 -12.87 25.60
CA THR A 221 -18.81 -11.61 24.99
C THR A 221 -20.32 -11.62 24.75
N GLU A 222 -20.89 -12.75 24.35
CA GLU A 222 -22.35 -12.94 24.18
C GLU A 222 -23.14 -12.84 25.50
N GLU A 223 -22.51 -13.12 26.64
CA GLU A 223 -23.09 -12.87 27.98
C GLU A 223 -23.31 -11.36 28.24
N LEU A 224 -22.60 -10.47 27.54
CA LEU A 224 -22.74 -9.01 27.67
C LEU A 224 -23.79 -8.42 26.71
N GLY A 225 -24.17 -9.15 25.66
CA GLY A 225 -25.08 -8.69 24.62
C GLY A 225 -24.95 -9.49 23.32
N ALA A 226 -25.93 -9.37 22.43
CA ALA A 226 -25.88 -10.04 21.13
C ALA A 226 -24.65 -9.60 20.34
N VAL A 227 -23.86 -10.57 19.85
CA VAL A 227 -22.62 -10.31 19.10
C VAL A 227 -22.88 -10.45 17.61
N SER A 228 -22.58 -9.40 16.84
CA SER A 228 -22.68 -9.43 15.38
C SER A 228 -21.57 -8.64 14.70
N LEU A 229 -21.16 -9.11 13.52
CA LEU A 229 -20.38 -8.32 12.59
C LEU A 229 -21.33 -7.40 11.82
N VAL A 230 -21.00 -6.11 11.79
CA VAL A 230 -21.72 -5.10 11.02
C VAL A 230 -20.80 -4.51 9.96
N SER A 231 -21.26 -4.55 8.72
CA SER A 231 -20.58 -4.02 7.53
C SER A 231 -21.48 -2.96 6.89
N PRO A 232 -21.39 -1.68 7.28
CA PRO A 232 -22.29 -0.65 6.79
C PRO A 232 -22.13 -0.40 5.28
N GLU A 233 -23.23 -0.20 4.59
CA GLU A 233 -23.24 0.03 3.13
C GLU A 233 -23.34 1.51 2.77
N ASP A 234 -24.18 2.27 3.49
CA ASP A 234 -24.38 3.70 3.25
C ASP A 234 -23.21 4.55 3.81
N ALA A 235 -23.00 5.70 3.18
CA ALA A 235 -21.90 6.59 3.49
C ALA A 235 -21.93 7.10 4.95
N GLU A 236 -23.11 7.42 5.48
CA GLU A 236 -23.24 7.97 6.83
C GLU A 236 -22.83 6.93 7.87
N SER A 237 -23.35 5.70 7.77
CA SER A 237 -23.04 4.61 8.69
C SER A 237 -21.58 4.15 8.60
N LYS A 238 -20.97 4.17 7.41
CA LYS A 238 -19.53 3.95 7.23
C LYS A 238 -18.72 5.00 7.99
N LEU A 239 -19.07 6.27 7.83
CA LEU A 239 -18.38 7.37 8.51
C LEU A 239 -18.55 7.32 10.03
N ARG A 240 -19.73 6.94 10.55
CA ARG A 240 -19.93 6.70 12.00
C ARG A 240 -19.01 5.60 12.52
N SER A 241 -18.89 4.48 11.80
CA SER A 241 -17.99 3.37 12.19
C SER A 241 -16.52 3.79 12.15
N LEU A 242 -16.13 4.58 11.13
CA LEU A 242 -14.80 5.14 11.01
C LEU A 242 -14.46 6.11 12.14
N ASP A 243 -15.40 6.96 12.54
CA ASP A 243 -15.21 7.89 13.65
C ASP A 243 -14.96 7.17 14.97
N ILE A 244 -15.76 6.13 15.25
CA ILE A 244 -15.54 5.27 16.41
C ILE A 244 -14.16 4.60 16.35
N LEU A 245 -13.73 4.15 15.18
CA LEU A 245 -12.38 3.58 15.01
C LEU A 245 -11.29 4.58 15.36
N MET A 246 -11.41 5.83 14.87
CA MET A 246 -10.45 6.88 15.14
C MET A 246 -10.39 7.23 16.64
N GLU A 247 -11.53 7.27 17.32
CA GLU A 247 -11.62 7.48 18.77
C GLU A 247 -10.98 6.34 19.56
N GLN A 248 -11.30 5.10 19.22
CA GLN A 248 -10.69 3.91 19.83
C GLN A 248 -9.17 3.93 19.63
N LYS A 249 -8.69 4.25 18.42
CA LYS A 249 -7.26 4.36 18.12
C LYS A 249 -6.57 5.48 18.87
N ALA A 250 -7.22 6.63 19.05
CA ALA A 250 -6.65 7.75 19.81
C ALA A 250 -6.30 7.32 21.24
N VAL A 251 -7.18 6.54 21.89
CA VAL A 251 -6.93 5.95 23.21
C VAL A 251 -5.71 5.02 23.18
N THR A 252 -5.65 4.11 22.21
CA THR A 252 -4.51 3.19 22.04
C THR A 252 -3.20 3.95 21.79
N PHE A 253 -3.20 4.99 20.95
CA PHE A 253 -2.02 5.82 20.68
C PHE A 253 -1.53 6.56 21.91
N ALA A 254 -2.44 7.19 22.67
CA ALA A 254 -2.11 7.87 23.92
C ALA A 254 -1.46 6.89 24.92
N ARG A 255 -2.04 5.70 25.12
CA ARG A 255 -1.47 4.66 25.99
C ARG A 255 -0.08 4.20 25.54
N MET A 256 0.14 4.10 24.22
CA MET A 256 1.45 3.74 23.66
C MET A 256 2.45 4.91 23.62
N GLY A 257 2.04 6.13 23.97
CA GLY A 257 2.85 7.35 23.84
C GLY A 257 3.21 7.67 22.38
N VAL A 258 2.33 7.29 21.45
CA VAL A 258 2.47 7.58 20.01
C VAL A 258 1.60 8.78 19.68
N ALA A 259 2.10 9.68 18.84
CA ALA A 259 1.32 10.82 18.37
C ALA A 259 0.08 10.33 17.61
N ASN A 260 -1.08 10.91 17.93
CA ASN A 260 -2.32 10.58 17.25
C ASN A 260 -2.25 11.06 15.80
N LEU A 261 -2.21 10.13 14.84
CA LEU A 261 -2.13 10.49 13.43
C LEU A 261 -3.37 11.23 12.94
N PHE A 262 -4.54 11.02 13.56
CA PHE A 262 -5.79 11.68 13.19
C PHE A 262 -5.87 13.14 13.65
N GLU A 263 -4.95 13.59 14.50
CA GLU A 263 -4.82 15.02 14.86
C GLU A 263 -3.94 15.79 13.87
N LYS A 264 -3.22 15.08 12.99
CA LYS A 264 -2.41 15.73 11.96
C LYS A 264 -3.33 16.33 10.88
N PRO A 265 -2.99 17.53 10.36
CA PRO A 265 -3.81 18.18 9.34
C PRO A 265 -4.07 17.28 8.12
N GLY A 266 -5.34 17.11 7.74
CA GLY A 266 -5.75 16.38 6.54
C GLY A 266 -5.90 14.86 6.69
N TYR A 267 -5.39 14.25 7.76
CA TYR A 267 -5.43 12.79 7.89
C TYR A 267 -6.85 12.27 8.09
N ARG A 268 -7.70 12.94 8.89
CA ARG A 268 -9.10 12.53 9.06
C ARG A 268 -9.87 12.66 7.75
N GLU A 269 -9.67 13.78 7.06
CA GLU A 269 -10.32 14.10 5.79
C GLU A 269 -9.93 13.09 4.70
N PHE A 270 -8.66 12.68 4.65
CA PHE A 270 -8.19 11.59 3.80
C PHE A 270 -8.96 10.29 4.05
N TYR A 271 -9.00 9.79 5.29
CA TYR A 271 -9.71 8.53 5.59
C TYR A 271 -11.20 8.62 5.28
N ARG A 272 -11.85 9.75 5.58
CA ARG A 272 -13.26 9.96 5.24
C ARG A 272 -13.47 9.91 3.74
N GLU A 273 -12.65 10.62 2.97
CA GLU A 273 -12.79 10.67 1.52
C GLU A 273 -12.56 9.30 0.88
N VAL A 274 -11.49 8.58 1.24
CA VAL A 274 -11.24 7.24 0.66
C VAL A 274 -12.32 6.23 1.07
N THR A 275 -13.02 6.46 2.19
CA THR A 275 -14.10 5.58 2.65
C THR A 275 -15.41 5.74 1.88
N THR A 276 -15.71 6.95 1.39
CA THR A 276 -17.03 7.26 0.79
C THR A 276 -16.97 7.95 -0.56
N GLY A 277 -15.78 8.32 -1.04
CA GLY A 277 -15.58 9.02 -2.30
C GLY A 277 -15.75 8.08 -3.50
N GLU A 278 -16.35 8.62 -4.57
CA GLU A 278 -16.65 7.87 -5.81
C GLU A 278 -15.39 7.29 -6.44
N ASP A 279 -14.27 8.02 -6.39
CA ASP A 279 -13.00 7.58 -6.97
C ASP A 279 -12.33 6.43 -6.20
N ALA A 280 -12.82 6.11 -5.00
CA ALA A 280 -12.41 4.99 -4.17
C ALA A 280 -13.57 4.00 -3.92
N GLU A 281 -14.61 4.03 -4.76
CA GLU A 281 -15.78 3.17 -4.58
C GLU A 281 -15.36 1.68 -4.58
N GLY A 282 -15.83 0.94 -3.59
CA GLY A 282 -15.51 -0.48 -3.41
C GLY A 282 -14.09 -0.77 -2.89
N LEU A 283 -13.22 0.23 -2.79
CA LEU A 283 -11.85 0.06 -2.28
C LEU A 283 -11.86 -0.18 -0.76
N VAL A 284 -12.65 0.56 0.00
CA VAL A 284 -12.65 0.50 1.48
C VAL A 284 -13.81 -0.32 2.00
N GLU A 285 -13.54 -1.13 3.01
CA GLU A 285 -14.54 -1.73 3.88
C GLU A 285 -14.31 -1.29 5.32
N VAL A 286 -15.35 -0.70 5.91
CA VAL A 286 -15.37 -0.39 7.35
C VAL A 286 -16.28 -1.40 8.01
N ASN A 287 -15.79 -2.03 9.08
CA ASN A 287 -16.48 -3.09 9.77
C ASN A 287 -16.41 -2.85 11.27
N HIS A 288 -17.42 -3.30 11.99
CA HIS A 288 -17.38 -3.28 13.44
C HIS A 288 -18.06 -4.47 14.08
N LEU A 289 -17.62 -4.82 15.27
CA LEU A 289 -18.23 -5.84 16.12
C LEU A 289 -19.18 -5.17 17.10
N ALA A 290 -20.48 -5.37 16.91
CA ALA A 290 -21.50 -4.94 17.85
C ALA A 290 -21.64 -5.97 18.98
N VAL A 291 -21.84 -5.48 20.21
CA VAL A 291 -22.18 -6.26 21.40
C VAL A 291 -23.35 -5.55 22.07
N GLY A 292 -24.57 -5.99 21.76
CA GLY A 292 -25.77 -5.18 22.01
C GLY A 292 -25.66 -3.84 21.28
N ASP A 293 -25.86 -2.74 22.00
CA ASP A 293 -25.77 -1.37 21.45
C ASP A 293 -24.34 -0.81 21.44
N THR A 294 -23.33 -1.58 21.89
CA THR A 294 -21.95 -1.13 21.99
C THR A 294 -21.11 -1.59 20.80
N VAL A 295 -20.36 -0.66 20.20
CA VAL A 295 -19.34 -1.00 19.20
C VAL A 295 -18.04 -1.40 19.90
N ALA A 296 -17.86 -2.71 20.11
CA ALA A 296 -16.75 -3.24 20.90
C ALA A 296 -15.41 -3.26 20.15
N ALA A 297 -15.43 -3.43 18.84
CA ALA A 297 -14.24 -3.39 17.99
C ALA A 297 -14.55 -2.84 16.61
N THR A 298 -13.56 -2.23 15.97
CA THR A 298 -13.68 -1.64 14.63
C THR A 298 -12.49 -2.04 13.76
N ALA A 299 -12.72 -2.13 12.47
CA ALA A 299 -11.71 -2.38 11.47
C ALA A 299 -11.99 -1.57 10.20
N TRP A 300 -10.92 -1.18 9.53
CA TRP A 300 -10.90 -0.48 8.27
C TRP A 300 -9.87 -1.18 7.39
N GLY A 301 -10.34 -1.72 6.27
CA GLY A 301 -9.52 -2.51 5.36
C GLY A 301 -9.77 -2.16 3.90
N LEU A 302 -8.92 -2.71 3.03
CA LEU A 302 -8.93 -2.46 1.59
C LEU A 302 -9.20 -3.73 0.80
N ASN A 303 -10.14 -3.64 -0.13
CA ASN A 303 -10.48 -4.67 -1.09
C ASN A 303 -9.74 -4.43 -2.40
N HIS A 304 -8.81 -5.32 -2.77
CA HIS A 304 -8.05 -5.19 -4.01
C HIS A 304 -7.46 -6.52 -4.46
N GLY A 305 -7.42 -6.78 -5.77
CA GLY A 305 -6.76 -7.97 -6.33
C GLY A 305 -7.25 -9.31 -5.78
N GLY A 306 -8.54 -9.43 -5.44
CA GLY A 306 -9.11 -10.63 -4.83
C GLY A 306 -8.72 -10.86 -3.37
N ARG A 307 -8.13 -9.86 -2.70
CA ARG A 307 -7.67 -9.94 -1.30
C ARG A 307 -8.33 -8.87 -0.44
N TYR A 308 -8.39 -9.15 0.86
CA TYR A 308 -8.75 -8.17 1.89
C TYR A 308 -7.49 -7.75 2.66
N HIS A 309 -7.20 -6.45 2.73
CA HIS A 309 -6.04 -5.89 3.43
C HIS A 309 -6.50 -5.27 4.75
N TYR A 310 -6.04 -5.80 5.87
CA TYR A 310 -6.42 -5.39 7.22
C TYR A 310 -5.51 -4.28 7.74
N VAL A 311 -5.82 -3.03 7.38
CA VAL A 311 -4.93 -1.87 7.55
C VAL A 311 -5.03 -1.23 8.94
N LEU A 312 -6.24 -0.88 9.38
CA LEU A 312 -6.46 -0.31 10.71
C LEU A 312 -7.50 -1.13 11.47
N ALA A 313 -7.22 -1.44 12.72
CA ALA A 313 -8.21 -2.01 13.61
C ALA A 313 -7.98 -1.62 15.05
N SER A 314 -9.07 -1.45 15.77
CA SER A 314 -9.08 -1.05 17.17
C SER A 314 -10.20 -1.73 17.94
N TYR A 315 -10.17 -1.57 19.25
CA TYR A 315 -11.26 -1.95 20.11
C TYR A 315 -11.46 -0.93 21.22
N ASP A 316 -12.64 -0.92 21.79
CA ASP A 316 -12.93 -0.10 22.96
C ASP A 316 -12.21 -0.70 24.18
N GLU A 317 -11.08 -0.09 24.55
CA GLU A 317 -10.27 -0.52 25.71
C GLU A 317 -11.00 -0.27 27.05
N LYS A 318 -12.06 0.55 27.08
CA LYS A 318 -12.81 0.89 28.29
C LYS A 318 -14.05 0.03 28.48
N ALA A 319 -14.59 -0.53 27.41
CA ALA A 319 -15.75 -1.42 27.47
C ALA A 319 -15.45 -2.72 28.22
N GLU A 320 -16.46 -3.30 28.87
CA GLU A 320 -16.35 -4.59 29.57
C GLU A 320 -15.89 -5.72 28.63
N ALA A 321 -16.34 -5.66 27.37
CA ALA A 321 -15.98 -6.62 26.33
C ALA A 321 -14.47 -6.70 26.06
N SER A 322 -13.69 -5.66 26.35
CA SER A 322 -12.22 -5.62 26.16
C SER A 322 -11.50 -6.81 26.81
N ARG A 323 -12.03 -7.31 27.94
CA ARG A 323 -11.51 -8.47 28.70
C ARG A 323 -11.56 -9.77 27.91
N PHE A 324 -12.37 -9.83 26.85
CA PHE A 324 -12.61 -11.01 26.03
C PHE A 324 -12.01 -10.90 24.61
N CYS A 325 -11.16 -9.89 24.37
CA CYS A 325 -10.45 -9.67 23.12
C CYS A 325 -11.38 -9.49 21.90
N PRO A 326 -12.26 -8.48 21.88
CA PRO A 326 -13.25 -8.28 20.82
C PRO A 326 -12.58 -8.03 19.46
N GLY A 327 -11.37 -7.44 19.43
CA GLY A 327 -10.60 -7.31 18.18
C GLY A 327 -10.19 -8.64 17.55
N MET A 328 -9.97 -9.71 18.34
CA MET A 328 -9.69 -11.04 17.81
C MET A 328 -10.98 -11.71 17.29
N ILE A 329 -12.11 -11.45 17.93
CA ILE A 329 -13.42 -11.90 17.44
C ILE A 329 -13.70 -11.23 16.10
N LEU A 330 -13.60 -9.89 16.03
CA LEU A 330 -13.75 -9.12 14.79
C LEU A 330 -12.85 -9.65 13.68
N LEU A 331 -11.55 -9.88 13.96
CA LEU A 331 -10.63 -10.44 12.98
C LEU A 331 -11.12 -11.77 12.41
N MET A 332 -11.55 -12.71 13.26
CA MET A 332 -12.05 -14.01 12.80
C MET A 332 -13.34 -13.88 11.97
N GLU A 333 -14.26 -13.00 12.36
CA GLU A 333 -15.49 -12.73 11.62
C GLU A 333 -15.16 -12.12 10.23
N LEU A 334 -14.17 -11.23 10.15
CA LEU A 334 -13.70 -10.67 8.88
C LEU A 334 -13.04 -11.71 7.99
N MET A 335 -12.23 -12.60 8.55
CA MET A 335 -11.62 -13.69 7.78
C MET A 335 -12.68 -14.68 7.27
N ALA A 336 -13.71 -14.98 8.07
CA ALA A 336 -14.85 -15.78 7.64
C ALA A 336 -15.59 -15.09 6.48
N ARG A 337 -15.95 -13.82 6.63
CA ARG A 337 -16.58 -13.02 5.55
C ARG A 337 -15.71 -12.95 4.30
N ALA A 338 -14.40 -12.83 4.42
CA ALA A 338 -13.48 -12.84 3.29
C ALA A 338 -13.54 -14.17 2.53
N THR A 339 -13.61 -15.32 3.22
CA THR A 339 -13.81 -16.61 2.55
C THR A 339 -15.17 -16.69 1.85
N GLU A 340 -16.25 -16.26 2.51
CA GLU A 340 -17.61 -16.30 1.97
C GLU A 340 -17.80 -15.39 0.75
N THR A 341 -17.08 -14.27 0.69
CA THR A 341 -17.09 -13.33 -0.43
C THR A 341 -16.06 -13.68 -1.51
N GLY A 342 -15.47 -14.89 -1.45
CA GLY A 342 -14.61 -15.43 -2.49
C GLY A 342 -13.21 -14.81 -2.56
N LYS A 343 -12.73 -14.17 -1.47
CA LYS A 343 -11.36 -13.66 -1.41
C LYS A 343 -10.39 -14.83 -1.36
N THR A 344 -9.28 -14.71 -2.09
CA THR A 344 -8.24 -15.75 -2.15
C THR A 344 -7.19 -15.57 -1.06
N GLY A 345 -7.07 -14.38 -0.49
CA GLY A 345 -6.08 -14.07 0.54
C GLY A 345 -6.55 -12.99 1.51
N PHE A 346 -5.98 -13.07 2.72
CA PHE A 346 -6.15 -12.07 3.78
C PHE A 346 -4.77 -11.50 4.13
N ASP A 347 -4.57 -10.23 3.83
CA ASP A 347 -3.32 -9.52 3.99
C ASP A 347 -3.35 -8.69 5.28
N PHE A 348 -2.46 -8.97 6.21
CA PHE A 348 -2.34 -8.27 7.49
C PHE A 348 -1.42 -7.04 7.43
N THR A 349 -0.93 -6.73 6.25
CA THR A 349 -0.04 -5.62 5.90
C THR A 349 1.20 -5.52 6.80
N ILE A 350 1.85 -4.36 6.80
CA ILE A 350 3.09 -4.11 7.53
C ILE A 350 2.89 -4.31 9.04
N GLY A 351 3.90 -4.88 9.69
CA GLY A 351 4.02 -4.92 11.14
C GLY A 351 4.22 -6.34 11.65
N ASP A 352 5.01 -6.48 12.69
CA ASP A 352 5.47 -7.77 13.21
C ASP A 352 4.78 -8.10 14.55
N GLU A 353 3.47 -7.81 14.64
CA GLU A 353 2.67 -8.12 15.83
C GLU A 353 2.50 -9.63 16.00
N GLY A 354 2.85 -10.18 17.17
CA GLY A 354 2.84 -11.64 17.40
C GLY A 354 1.48 -12.35 17.31
N TYR A 355 0.36 -11.66 17.08
CA TYR A 355 -0.88 -12.34 16.70
C TYR A 355 -0.89 -12.74 15.23
N LYS A 356 -0.13 -12.06 14.36
CA LYS A 356 -0.01 -12.38 12.93
C LYS A 356 0.62 -13.76 12.74
N ASP A 357 1.58 -14.15 13.59
CA ASP A 357 2.20 -15.48 13.61
C ASP A 357 1.20 -16.64 13.78
N GLN A 358 0.01 -16.36 14.34
CA GLN A 358 -1.03 -17.38 14.53
C GLN A 358 -1.87 -17.62 13.28
N TRP A 359 -1.77 -16.75 12.28
CA TRP A 359 -2.61 -16.74 11.09
C TRP A 359 -1.79 -16.79 9.80
N CYS A 360 -0.70 -16.01 9.75
CA CYS A 360 0.12 -15.79 8.56
C CYS A 360 1.23 -16.84 8.45
N GLU A 361 1.29 -17.47 7.28
CA GLU A 361 2.37 -18.36 6.85
C GLU A 361 3.26 -17.72 5.79
N ILE A 362 2.83 -16.57 5.23
CA ILE A 362 3.55 -15.85 4.19
C ILE A 362 4.06 -14.54 4.78
N GLU A 363 5.38 -14.39 4.80
CA GLU A 363 6.07 -13.13 5.03
C GLU A 363 6.38 -12.49 3.66
N ILE A 364 5.96 -11.24 3.46
CA ILE A 364 6.28 -10.44 2.28
C ILE A 364 7.47 -9.55 2.62
N PRO A 365 8.67 -9.81 2.08
CA PRO A 365 9.80 -8.93 2.28
C PRO A 365 9.56 -7.61 1.54
N LEU A 366 9.91 -6.52 2.22
CA LEU A 366 9.84 -5.17 1.66
C LEU A 366 11.24 -4.57 1.53
N PHE A 367 11.39 -3.68 0.57
CA PHE A 367 12.68 -3.08 0.22
C PHE A 367 12.60 -1.55 0.17
N ASP A 368 13.70 -0.93 0.57
CA ASP A 368 13.97 0.49 0.48
C ASP A 368 15.13 0.74 -0.50
N TYR A 369 15.04 1.85 -1.21
CA TYR A 369 16.01 2.34 -2.15
C TYR A 369 16.34 3.80 -1.84
N VAL A 370 17.63 4.09 -1.68
CA VAL A 370 18.12 5.44 -1.42
C VAL A 370 19.30 5.71 -2.33
N GLU A 371 19.21 6.77 -3.10
CA GLU A 371 20.23 7.12 -4.08
C GLU A 371 20.42 8.64 -4.14
N PRO A 372 21.66 9.15 -4.08
CA PRO A 372 21.93 10.56 -4.29
C PRO A 372 21.87 10.93 -5.77
N SER A 373 21.22 12.04 -6.12
CA SER A 373 21.12 12.52 -7.51
C SER A 373 22.19 13.57 -7.84
N ASN A 374 22.79 14.21 -6.84
CA ASN A 374 23.83 15.23 -7.00
C ASN A 374 24.66 15.38 -5.71
N LEU A 375 25.59 16.35 -5.68
CA LEU A 375 26.49 16.57 -4.55
C LEU A 375 25.76 16.85 -3.23
N VAL A 376 24.65 17.61 -3.26
CA VAL A 376 23.81 17.87 -2.08
C VAL A 376 23.18 16.55 -1.59
N GLY A 377 22.73 15.71 -2.52
CA GLY A 377 22.29 14.35 -2.24
C GLY A 377 23.35 13.53 -1.52
N TRP A 378 24.59 13.54 -2.04
CA TRP A 378 25.72 12.81 -1.46
C TRP A 378 26.00 13.23 -0.01
N LEU A 379 25.96 14.53 0.28
CA LEU A 379 26.14 15.04 1.65
C LEU A 379 25.04 14.59 2.61
N ASN A 380 23.83 14.34 2.09
CA ASN A 380 22.66 13.91 2.88
C ASN A 380 22.46 12.38 2.90
N LEU A 381 23.19 11.62 2.07
CA LEU A 381 23.05 10.17 1.96
C LEU A 381 23.45 9.47 3.26
N GLY A 382 24.62 9.82 3.82
CA GLY A 382 25.17 9.20 5.03
C GLY A 382 24.21 9.28 6.23
N PRO A 383 23.75 10.48 6.64
CA PRO A 383 22.76 10.63 7.72
C PRO A 383 21.47 9.84 7.48
N ARG A 384 20.99 9.79 6.23
CA ARG A 384 19.75 9.07 5.89
C ARG A 384 19.92 7.56 6.01
N VAL A 385 20.99 7.01 5.44
CA VAL A 385 21.33 5.59 5.57
C VAL A 385 21.52 5.22 7.04
N ALA A 386 22.27 6.02 7.80
CA ALA A 386 22.47 5.79 9.23
C ALA A 386 21.16 5.79 10.02
N TYR A 387 20.22 6.70 9.72
CA TYR A 387 18.90 6.72 10.33
C TYR A 387 18.10 5.43 10.02
N LEU A 388 18.09 4.99 8.75
CA LEU A 388 17.38 3.77 8.35
C LEU A 388 17.98 2.52 9.00
N GLU A 389 19.32 2.41 9.04
CA GLU A 389 20.03 1.32 9.70
C GLU A 389 19.79 1.33 11.21
N ALA A 390 19.85 2.49 11.87
CA ALA A 390 19.55 2.60 13.30
C ALA A 390 18.10 2.19 13.61
N LYS A 391 17.14 2.67 12.81
CA LYS A 391 15.72 2.30 12.93
C LYS A 391 15.54 0.79 12.76
N ARG A 392 16.22 0.19 11.78
CA ARG A 392 16.20 -1.25 11.53
C ARG A 392 16.81 -2.03 12.68
N PHE A 393 17.99 -1.66 13.15
CA PHE A 393 18.67 -2.30 14.27
C PHE A 393 17.81 -2.29 15.54
N ILE A 394 17.18 -1.15 15.86
CA ILE A 394 16.27 -1.03 17.00
C ILE A 394 15.05 -1.96 16.83
N LYS A 395 14.41 -1.96 15.66
CA LYS A 395 13.23 -2.79 15.39
C LYS A 395 13.53 -4.29 15.38
N GLN A 396 14.67 -4.69 14.82
CA GLN A 396 15.08 -6.10 14.69
C GLN A 396 15.70 -6.68 15.97
N THR A 397 16.06 -5.83 16.94
CA THR A 397 16.61 -6.29 18.23
C THR A 397 15.49 -6.29 19.28
N PRO A 398 14.96 -7.47 19.71
CA PRO A 398 13.79 -7.54 20.57
C PRO A 398 13.94 -6.76 21.89
N VAL A 399 15.13 -6.80 22.49
CA VAL A 399 15.41 -6.09 23.75
C VAL A 399 15.36 -4.57 23.56
N LEU A 400 15.93 -4.05 22.47
CA LEU A 400 15.91 -2.60 22.17
C LEU A 400 14.51 -2.14 21.81
N TRP A 401 13.78 -2.91 21.00
CA TRP A 401 12.39 -2.62 20.66
C TRP A 401 11.49 -2.62 21.89
N GLN A 402 11.62 -3.60 22.78
CA GLN A 402 10.87 -3.66 24.04
C GLN A 402 11.24 -2.50 24.98
N GLY A 403 12.52 -2.17 25.11
CA GLY A 403 12.95 -1.01 25.90
C GLY A 403 12.37 0.30 25.37
N PHE A 404 12.45 0.51 24.05
CA PHE A 404 11.93 1.70 23.38
C PHE A 404 10.41 1.82 23.48
N THR A 405 9.68 0.73 23.26
CA THR A 405 8.21 0.70 23.38
C THR A 405 7.75 0.90 24.82
N ARG A 406 8.42 0.31 25.82
CA ARG A 406 8.14 0.54 27.25
C ARG A 406 8.39 1.98 27.66
N LEU A 407 9.51 2.57 27.25
CA LEU A 407 9.84 3.97 27.55
C LEU A 407 8.81 4.92 26.94
N ARG A 408 8.37 4.64 25.71
CA ARG A 408 7.32 5.40 25.04
C ARG A 408 5.97 5.27 25.74
N ALA A 409 5.56 4.04 26.07
CA ALA A 409 4.31 3.78 26.78
C ALA A 409 4.28 4.42 28.18
N ALA A 410 5.40 4.38 28.92
CA ALA A 410 5.51 5.06 30.21
C ALA A 410 5.26 6.58 30.06
N LYS A 411 5.90 7.23 29.09
CA LYS A 411 5.63 8.65 28.78
C LYS A 411 4.16 8.90 28.43
N GLY A 412 3.55 8.01 27.65
CA GLY A 412 2.12 8.08 27.29
C GLY A 412 1.19 8.01 28.51
N VAL A 413 1.42 7.04 29.41
CA VAL A 413 0.64 6.89 30.66
C VAL A 413 0.81 8.11 31.57
N PHE A 414 2.02 8.64 31.72
CA PHE A 414 2.26 9.86 32.50
C PHE A 414 1.56 11.09 31.90
N ALA A 415 1.61 11.27 30.58
CA ALA A 415 0.93 12.37 29.90
C ALA A 415 -0.60 12.27 30.02
N ALA A 416 -1.17 11.07 29.83
CA ALA A 416 -2.60 10.82 29.97
C ALA A 416 -3.08 11.07 31.42
N ALA A 417 -2.30 10.69 32.44
CA ALA A 417 -2.66 10.93 33.83
C ALA A 417 -2.66 12.41 34.24
N LEU A 418 -1.90 13.26 33.54
CA LEU A 418 -1.88 14.71 33.75
C LEU A 418 -3.10 15.39 33.13
N THR A 419 -3.56 14.93 31.96
CA THR A 419 -4.76 15.46 31.30
C THR A 419 -6.07 15.08 31.97
N THR A 420 -6.16 13.94 32.69
CA THR A 420 -7.36 13.59 33.46
C THR A 420 -7.48 14.32 34.81
N ARG A 421 -6.43 15.03 35.24
CA ARG A 421 -6.40 15.79 36.51
C ARG A 421 -6.63 17.30 36.33
N ALA A 422 -6.64 17.78 35.08
CA ALA A 422 -7.00 19.14 34.69
C ALA A 422 -8.45 19.15 34.20
#